data_AF-A0AAN6EE95-F1
#
_entry.id   AF-A0AAN6EE95-F1
#
_cell.length_a   1.000
_cell.length_b   1.000
_cell.length_c   1.000
_cell.angle_alpha   90.00
_cell.angle_beta   90.00
_cell.angle_gamma   90.00
#
_symmetry.space_group_name_H-M   'P 1'
#
loop_
_entity.id
_entity.type
_entity.pdbx_description
1 polymer ?
#
loop_
_entity_poly.entity_id
_entity_poly.type
_entity_poly.pdbx_seq_one_letter_code
_entity_poly.pdbx_strand_id
1 'polypeptide(L)'
;MDIKGKGKAKDPSLTPAGSNINVGSDGLTAEEQLYQETVHRLQKSYSKKIKPLEQAYCFEGFHSAPLTAQDIGSKPMILLLGQYST
;
A
#
# COMPACT_ATOMS: atom_id res chain seq x y z
N MET A 1 -0.98 55.80 34.74
CA MET A 1 0.10 54.91 35.17
C MET A 1 -0.53 53.56 35.47
N ASP A 2 0.28 52.51 35.48
CA ASP A 2 -0.08 51.10 35.66
C ASP A 2 -0.32 50.27 34.39
N ILE A 3 0.40 49.15 34.41
CA ILE A 3 1.07 48.46 33.31
C ILE A 3 0.65 46.98 33.43
N LYS A 4 0.18 46.41 32.31
CA LYS A 4 0.44 45.02 31.85
C LYS A 4 -0.19 43.83 32.58
N GLY A 5 -0.74 42.93 31.75
CA GLY A 5 -1.04 41.55 32.09
C GLY A 5 -1.57 40.76 30.90
N LYS A 6 -0.75 40.53 29.86
CA LYS A 6 -1.03 39.52 28.82
C LYS A 6 -0.77 38.13 29.39
N GLY A 7 -1.74 37.20 29.26
CA GLY A 7 -1.57 35.80 29.65
C GLY A 7 -2.53 34.85 28.91
N LYS A 8 -2.02 34.24 27.83
CA LYS A 8 -2.32 32.90 27.29
C LYS A 8 -3.80 32.53 27.06
N ALA A 9 -4.29 32.77 25.84
CA ALA A 9 -5.36 31.95 25.28
C ALA A 9 -4.85 30.51 25.16
N LYS A 10 -5.65 29.58 25.68
CA LYS A 10 -5.41 28.14 25.73
C LYS A 10 -5.66 27.58 24.33
N ASP A 11 -4.60 27.17 23.64
CA ASP A 11 -4.71 26.48 22.36
C ASP A 11 -5.66 25.28 22.53
N PRO A 12 -6.70 25.10 21.70
CA PRO A 12 -7.49 23.88 21.72
C PRO A 12 -6.57 22.76 21.23
N SER A 13 -6.15 21.94 22.18
CA SER A 13 -5.45 20.69 21.97
C SER A 13 -6.07 19.92 20.81
N LEU A 14 -5.26 19.61 19.79
CA LEU A 14 -5.50 18.52 18.85
C LEU A 14 -5.68 17.25 19.67
N THR A 15 -6.93 16.91 19.96
CA THR A 15 -7.28 15.56 20.33
C THR A 15 -7.35 14.79 19.01
N PRO A 16 -6.55 13.72 18.82
CA PRO A 16 -6.85 12.79 17.74
C PRO A 16 -8.12 12.08 18.18
N ALA A 17 -9.26 12.57 17.72
CA ALA A 17 -10.52 11.85 17.78
C ALA A 17 -10.22 10.44 17.24
N GLY A 18 -10.40 9.43 18.09
CA GLY A 18 -10.20 8.05 17.71
C GLY A 18 -10.94 7.80 16.41
N SER A 19 -10.20 7.40 15.37
CA SER A 19 -10.81 6.88 14.15
C SER A 19 -11.66 5.70 14.59
N ASN A 20 -12.98 5.85 14.52
CA ASN A 20 -13.89 4.72 14.58
C ASN A 20 -13.63 3.93 13.29
N ILE A 21 -12.68 3.01 13.35
CA ILE A 21 -12.45 2.06 12.27
C ILE A 21 -13.66 1.14 12.30
N ASN A 22 -14.55 1.27 11.32
CA ASN A 22 -15.58 0.27 11.07
C ASN A 22 -14.86 -0.98 10.55
N VAL A 23 -14.38 -1.78 11.49
CA VAL A 23 -13.76 -3.08 11.24
C VAL A 23 -14.88 -4.04 10.87
N GLY A 24 -14.80 -4.65 9.68
CA GLY A 24 -15.74 -5.69 9.26
C GLY A 24 -15.68 -6.90 10.20
N SER A 25 -16.62 -7.83 10.09
CA SER A 25 -16.66 -9.06 10.89
C SER A 25 -15.38 -9.92 10.82
N ASP A 26 -14.55 -9.65 9.82
CA ASP A 26 -13.29 -10.25 9.43
C ASP A 26 -12.05 -9.50 9.92
N GLY A 27 -12.19 -8.42 10.70
CA GLY A 27 -11.05 -7.71 11.27
C GLY A 27 -10.36 -6.74 10.29
N LEU A 28 -10.85 -6.64 9.06
CA LEU A 28 -10.25 -5.84 7.98
C LEU A 28 -10.97 -4.50 7.82
N THR A 29 -10.21 -3.50 7.38
CA THR A 29 -10.78 -2.22 6.91
C THR A 29 -11.35 -2.40 5.50
N ALA A 30 -12.28 -1.53 5.10
CA ALA A 30 -12.82 -1.54 3.75
C ALA A 30 -11.74 -1.36 2.67
N GLU A 31 -10.69 -0.59 2.97
CA GLU A 31 -9.55 -0.39 2.07
C GLU A 31 -8.74 -1.68 1.89
N GLU A 32 -8.51 -2.44 2.96
CA GLU A 32 -7.80 -3.71 2.91
C GLU A 32 -8.62 -4.76 2.14
N GLN A 33 -9.95 -4.81 2.34
CA GLN A 33 -10.83 -5.70 1.58
C GLN A 33 -10.76 -5.39 0.07
N LEU A 34 -10.81 -4.12 -0.30
CA LEU A 34 -10.69 -3.67 -1.69
C LEU A 34 -9.32 -4.03 -2.29
N TYR A 35 -8.24 -3.88 -1.51
CA TYR A 35 -6.90 -4.27 -1.92
C TYR A 35 -6.82 -5.77 -2.22
N GLN A 36 -7.31 -6.62 -1.30
CA GLN A 36 -7.33 -8.08 -1.47
C GLN A 36 -8.15 -8.51 -2.69
N GLU A 37 -9.33 -7.92 -2.90
CA GLU A 37 -10.17 -8.19 -4.08
C GLU A 37 -9.42 -7.85 -5.38
N THR A 38 -8.76 -6.69 -5.40
CA THR A 38 -8.01 -6.21 -6.56
C THR A 38 -6.83 -7.14 -6.88
N VAL A 39 -6.04 -7.51 -5.87
CA VAL A 39 -4.92 -8.46 -6.02
C VAL A 39 -5.41 -9.80 -6.56
N HIS A 40 -6.49 -10.34 -6.01
CA HIS A 40 -7.07 -11.61 -6.48
C HIS A 40 -7.52 -11.53 -7.95
N ARG A 41 -8.13 -10.40 -8.36
CA ARG A 41 -8.53 -10.18 -9.76
C ARG A 41 -7.33 -10.12 -10.69
N LEU A 42 -6.24 -9.47 -10.28
CA LEU A 42 -5.00 -9.39 -11.06
C LEU A 42 -4.36 -10.78 -11.22
N GLN A 43 -4.24 -11.55 -10.15
CA GLN A 43 -3.73 -12.92 -10.19
C GLN A 43 -4.54 -13.81 -11.14
N LYS A 44 -5.87 -13.70 -11.10
CA LYS A 44 -6.78 -14.43 -11.98
C LYS A 44 -6.61 -14.01 -13.44
N SER A 45 -6.44 -12.72 -13.71
CA SER A 45 -6.23 -12.20 -15.07
C SER A 45 -4.92 -12.71 -15.66
N TYR A 46 -3.82 -12.60 -14.90
CA TYR A 46 -2.50 -13.10 -15.29
C TYR A 46 -2.54 -14.60 -15.62
N SER A 47 -3.09 -15.41 -14.71
CA SER A 47 -3.12 -16.86 -14.86
C SER A 47 -3.98 -17.33 -16.05
N LYS A 48 -5.06 -16.61 -16.36
CA LYS A 48 -5.99 -17.01 -17.44
C LYS A 48 -5.57 -16.52 -18.83
N LYS A 49 -4.88 -15.39 -18.91
CA LYS A 49 -4.63 -14.71 -20.20
C LYS A 49 -3.16 -14.63 -20.54
N ILE A 50 -2.31 -14.24 -19.58
CA ILE A 50 -0.92 -13.89 -19.83
C ILE A 50 -0.04 -15.14 -19.72
N LYS A 51 -0.17 -15.92 -18.63
CA LYS A 51 0.64 -17.12 -18.40
C LYS A 51 0.63 -18.15 -19.54
N PRO A 52 -0.52 -18.47 -20.18
CA PRO A 52 -0.53 -19.39 -21.31
C PRO A 52 0.27 -18.88 -22.52
N LEU A 53 0.32 -17.56 -22.75
CA LEU A 53 1.08 -16.95 -23.83
C LEU A 53 2.59 -16.96 -23.52
N GLU A 54 2.97 -16.66 -22.28
CA GLU A 54 4.38 -16.74 -21.86
C GLU A 54 4.93 -18.16 -22.04
N GLN A 55 4.13 -19.18 -21.72
CA GLN A 55 4.49 -20.58 -21.91
C GLN A 55 4.51 -21.00 -23.38
N ALA A 56 3.55 -20.56 -24.18
CA ALA A 56 3.47 -20.90 -25.60
C ALA A 56 4.67 -20.39 -26.41
N TYR A 57 5.26 -19.27 -26.00
CA TYR A 57 6.39 -18.64 -26.69
C TYR A 57 7.73 -18.72 -25.91
N CYS A 58 7.80 -19.54 -24.86
CA CYS A 58 8.99 -19.67 -24.00
C CYS A 58 9.60 -18.32 -23.59
N PHE A 59 8.75 -17.41 -23.10
CA PHE A 59 9.14 -16.03 -22.77
C PHE A 59 10.26 -15.95 -21.71
N GLU A 60 10.31 -16.94 -20.82
CA GLU A 60 11.32 -17.06 -19.77
C GLU A 60 12.76 -17.14 -20.29
N GLY A 61 12.96 -17.57 -21.54
CA GLY A 61 14.28 -17.61 -22.17
C GLY A 61 14.81 -16.25 -22.64
N PHE A 62 13.97 -15.21 -22.66
CA PHE A 62 14.32 -13.90 -23.22
C PHE A 62 14.31 -12.77 -22.20
N HIS A 63 13.34 -12.75 -21.28
CA HIS A 63 13.12 -11.61 -20.37
C HIS A 63 13.14 -12.03 -18.90
N SER A 64 12.09 -12.72 -18.44
CA SER A 64 11.89 -13.03 -17.03
C SER A 64 11.06 -14.29 -16.84
N ALA A 65 11.28 -14.96 -15.70
CA ALA A 65 10.46 -16.10 -15.29
C ALA A 65 8.99 -15.70 -15.11
N PRO A 66 8.05 -16.66 -15.25
CA PRO A 66 6.63 -16.41 -15.02
C PRO A 66 6.35 -15.92 -13.59
N LEU A 67 5.45 -14.95 -13.46
CA LEU A 67 5.06 -14.39 -12.16
C LEU A 67 4.28 -15.41 -11.33
N THR A 68 4.57 -15.44 -10.02
CA THR A 68 3.83 -16.22 -9.03
C THR A 68 2.72 -15.38 -8.39
N ALA A 69 1.77 -16.05 -7.72
CA ALA A 69 0.74 -15.36 -6.95
C ALA A 69 1.34 -14.47 -5.84
N GLN A 70 2.47 -14.89 -5.27
CA GLN A 70 3.19 -14.14 -4.25
C GLN A 70 3.79 -12.85 -4.81
N ASP A 71 4.29 -12.85 -6.04
CA ASP A 71 4.86 -11.65 -6.67
C ASP A 71 3.80 -10.56 -6.83
N ILE A 72 2.56 -10.95 -7.19
CA ILE A 72 1.44 -10.03 -7.39
C ILE A 72 0.84 -9.54 -6.06
N GLY A 73 0.81 -10.39 -5.03
CA GLY A 73 0.27 -10.06 -3.70
C GLY A 73 1.33 -9.54 -2.71
N SER A 74 2.54 -9.26 -3.18
CA SER A 74 3.64 -8.82 -2.34
C SER A 74 3.38 -7.41 -1.79
N LYS A 75 3.94 -7.15 -0.60
CA LYS A 75 3.89 -5.81 -0.01
C LYS A 75 4.78 -4.85 -0.82
N PRO A 76 4.45 -3.55 -0.87
CA PRO A 76 5.25 -2.56 -1.58
C PRO A 76 6.71 -2.57 -1.09
N MET A 77 7.67 -2.50 -2.02
CA MET A 77 9.10 -2.44 -1.71
C MET A 77 9.66 -1.03 -1.99
N ILE A 78 10.59 -0.59 -1.14
CA ILE A 78 11.31 0.68 -1.30
C ILE A 78 12.79 0.37 -1.54
N LEU A 79 13.33 0.83 -2.67
CA LEU A 79 14.75 0.74 -3.00
C LEU A 79 15.40 2.12 -2.88
N LEU A 80 16.27 2.29 -1.89
CA LEU A 80 17.06 3.52 -1.72
C LEU A 80 18.43 3.35 -2.38
N LEU A 81 18.73 4.23 -3.35
CA LEU A 81 20.01 4.27 -4.06
C LEU A 81 20.62 5.66 -3.91
N GLY A 82 21.94 5.75 -3.73
CA GLY A 82 22.64 7.01 -3.66
C GLY A 82 24.15 6.83 -3.79
N GLN A 83 24.82 7.78 -4.47
CA GLN A 83 26.26 7.96 -4.37
C GLN A 83 26.57 8.89 -3.20
N TYR A 84 27.73 8.70 -2.56
CA TYR A 84 28.15 9.59 -1.48
C TYR A 84 28.38 11.00 -2.02
N SER A 85 27.92 12.00 -1.26
CA SER A 85 28.12 13.42 -1.56
C SER A 85 29.62 13.77 -1.58
N THR A 86 30.07 14.45 -2.64
CA THR A 86 31.28 15.31 -2.60
C THR A 86 30.90 16.73 -2.26
#